data_AF-D5Q775-F1
#
_entry.id   AF-D5Q775-F1
#
_cell.length_a   1.000
_cell.length_b   1.000
_cell.length_c   1.000
_cell.angle_alpha   90.00
_cell.angle_beta   90.00
_cell.angle_gamma   90.00
#
_symmetry.space_group_name_H-M   'P 1'
#
loop_
_entity.id
_entity.type
_entity.pdbx_description
1 polymer ?
#
loop_
_entity_poly.entity_id
_entity_poly.type
_entity_poly.pdbx_seq_one_letter_code
_entity_poly.pdbx_strand_id
1 'polypeptide(L)'
;MEVLFFMNTKNDNSKILEIYKMKLFGELVKAVWNDDIEDIENLPNKILNEDLKDDLNNYFSGKFDKDTMVNLIRVTMGLDVTGDTDKNLKDSLHEAVNLDEVKRPIISIISDACKYCDENNKEDESCKIRSKHINCNEEDVCSACGDCVSRCKLGAISDKIEFIPMIKLLKDIKSPVYAIVAPAFIGQFGKDVSPGKLRTALKKIGFEDMIEVALAADMLTAKEAYDYYEHMKKDEEGCFITSCCCPIWVSLIQNSFPQILENVSPSVSPMIACGRAVKILNPDAKVVFIGPCMAKKKEAMLEDIKDAVDFVLTFKELQEIFDALELNPAIMDESNRVEASLSGRVYARTGGVSKAVKLSVRRIDKNIKF
;
A
#
# COMPACT_ATOMS: atom_id res chain seq x y z
N MET A 1 22.82 6.82 6.33
CA MET A 1 22.88 8.05 7.12
C MET A 1 21.56 8.78 6.90
N GLU A 2 20.92 9.13 8.02
CA GLU A 2 19.69 9.90 8.21
C GLU A 2 18.36 9.27 7.72
N VAL A 3 17.80 8.42 8.58
CA VAL A 3 16.34 8.25 8.76
C VAL A 3 16.08 8.41 10.25
N LEU A 4 16.05 9.67 10.71
CA LEU A 4 15.61 10.08 12.04
C LEU A 4 15.63 11.61 12.06
N PHE A 5 14.50 12.24 11.72
CA PHE A 5 14.07 13.54 12.28
C PHE A 5 12.63 13.83 11.83
N PHE A 6 11.67 13.29 12.56
CA PHE A 6 10.30 13.84 12.62
C PHE A 6 9.84 13.82 14.08
N MET A 7 10.63 14.44 14.96
CA MET A 7 10.21 14.78 16.31
C MET A 7 10.92 16.06 16.75
N ASN A 8 10.44 17.20 16.24
CA ASN A 8 10.39 18.46 16.98
C ASN A 8 9.81 19.56 16.09
N THR A 9 8.49 19.74 16.11
CA THR A 9 7.88 21.05 15.86
C THR A 9 6.73 21.25 16.85
N LYS A 10 6.73 22.44 17.45
CA LYS A 10 5.64 22.96 18.27
C LYS A 10 4.31 22.80 17.53
N ASN A 11 3.36 22.07 18.12
CA ASN A 11 1.91 22.12 17.86
C ASN A 11 1.47 22.44 16.42
N ASP A 12 2.02 21.74 15.43
CA ASP A 12 1.63 21.91 14.03
C ASP A 12 0.61 20.81 13.67
N ASN A 13 -0.61 21.20 13.29
CA ASN A 13 -1.72 20.32 12.94
C ASN A 13 -1.49 19.52 11.63
N SER A 14 -0.24 19.21 11.30
CA SER A 14 0.13 18.52 10.07
C SER A 14 -0.38 17.08 10.10
N LYS A 15 -1.24 16.75 9.13
CA LYS A 15 -1.85 15.46 8.83
C LYS A 15 -2.81 14.92 9.89
N ILE A 16 -3.56 15.78 10.56
CA ILE A 16 -4.53 15.37 11.58
C ILE A 16 -5.56 14.33 11.09
N LEU A 17 -6.10 14.45 9.86
CA LEU A 17 -7.04 13.47 9.33
C LEU A 17 -6.38 12.12 9.05
N GLU A 18 -5.08 12.11 8.72
CA GLU A 18 -4.34 10.86 8.54
C GLU A 18 -4.09 10.17 9.88
N ILE A 19 -3.90 10.93 10.97
CA ILE A 19 -3.82 10.37 12.33
C ILE A 19 -5.18 9.75 12.69
N TYR A 20 -6.27 10.47 12.45
CA TYR A 20 -7.62 9.96 12.71
C TYR A 20 -7.94 8.74 11.86
N LYS A 21 -7.54 8.73 10.58
CA LYS A 21 -7.67 7.56 9.70
C LYS A 21 -7.01 6.33 10.30
N MET A 22 -5.79 6.44 10.81
CA MET A 22 -5.08 5.28 11.38
C MET A 22 -5.71 4.81 12.70
N LYS A 23 -6.11 5.74 13.59
CA LYS A 23 -6.86 5.39 14.81
C LYS A 23 -8.19 4.70 14.47
N LEU A 24 -8.92 5.23 13.48
CA LEU A 24 -10.14 4.65 12.94
C LEU A 24 -9.87 3.25 12.39
N PHE A 25 -8.79 3.10 11.65
CA PHE A 25 -8.40 1.82 11.09
C PHE A 25 -8.15 0.77 12.18
N GLY A 26 -7.37 1.09 13.21
CA GLY A 26 -7.11 0.16 14.31
C GLY A 26 -8.38 -0.27 15.06
N GLU A 27 -9.29 0.66 15.33
CA GLU A 27 -10.57 0.33 15.97
C GLU A 27 -11.50 -0.47 15.06
N LEU A 28 -11.55 -0.18 13.75
CA LEU A 28 -12.27 -1.00 12.76
C LEU A 28 -11.68 -2.41 12.69
N VAL A 29 -10.36 -2.55 12.71
CA VAL A 29 -9.70 -3.86 12.77
C VAL A 29 -10.18 -4.63 14.00
N LYS A 30 -10.15 -4.04 15.20
CA LYS A 30 -10.62 -4.69 16.44
C LYS A 30 -12.09 -5.12 16.34
N ALA A 31 -12.95 -4.22 15.89
CA ALA A 31 -14.38 -4.46 15.76
C ALA A 31 -14.67 -5.63 14.81
N VAL A 32 -14.11 -5.59 13.60
CA VAL A 32 -14.39 -6.60 12.57
C VAL A 32 -13.65 -7.92 12.86
N TRP A 33 -12.47 -7.86 13.46
CA TRP A 33 -11.72 -9.06 13.84
C TRP A 33 -12.45 -9.87 14.91
N ASN A 34 -12.98 -9.20 15.94
CA ASN A 34 -13.70 -9.81 17.06
C ASN A 34 -15.21 -10.01 16.82
N ASP A 35 -15.70 -9.65 15.63
CA ASP A 35 -17.13 -9.65 15.28
C ASP A 35 -17.99 -8.78 16.24
N ASP A 36 -17.38 -7.73 16.80
CA ASP A 36 -17.99 -6.74 17.70
C ASP A 36 -18.30 -5.45 16.94
N ILE A 37 -19.46 -5.44 16.26
CA ILE A 37 -19.90 -4.33 15.38
C ILE A 37 -21.10 -3.57 15.95
N GLU A 38 -21.52 -3.86 17.18
CA GLU A 38 -22.74 -3.29 17.75
C GLU A 38 -22.64 -1.77 17.94
N ASP A 39 -21.45 -1.29 18.36
CA ASP A 39 -21.17 0.11 18.71
C ASP A 39 -20.47 0.91 17.60
N ILE A 40 -20.43 0.40 16.36
CA ILE A 40 -19.69 1.04 15.27
C ILE A 40 -20.18 2.47 14.96
N GLU A 41 -21.45 2.78 15.24
CA GLU A 41 -22.01 4.12 15.07
C GLU A 41 -21.36 5.16 16.00
N ASN A 42 -20.85 4.73 17.16
CA ASN A 42 -20.17 5.60 18.13
C ASN A 42 -18.66 5.68 17.89
N LEU A 43 -18.13 4.93 16.92
CA LEU A 43 -16.70 4.94 16.59
C LEU A 43 -16.13 6.34 16.33
N PRO A 44 -16.79 7.25 15.57
CA PRO A 44 -16.27 8.60 15.39
C PRO A 44 -16.14 9.36 16.71
N ASN A 45 -17.12 9.23 17.59
CA ASN A 45 -17.13 9.91 18.89
C ASN A 45 -16.02 9.38 19.79
N LYS A 46 -15.79 8.06 19.81
CA LYS A 46 -14.72 7.43 20.60
C LYS A 46 -13.34 8.03 20.27
N ILE A 47 -13.06 8.21 18.98
CA ILE A 47 -11.76 8.70 18.51
C ILE A 47 -11.62 10.22 18.66
N LEU A 48 -12.70 10.97 18.48
CA LEU A 48 -12.70 12.43 18.65
C LEU A 48 -12.61 12.83 20.13
N ASN A 49 -13.24 12.08 21.03
CA ASN A 49 -13.26 12.36 22.48
C ASN A 49 -11.95 12.01 23.20
N GLU A 50 -11.17 11.06 22.69
CA GLU A 50 -9.84 10.76 23.25
C GLU A 50 -8.88 11.96 23.13
N ASP A 51 -9.06 12.82 22.12
CA ASP A 51 -8.26 14.03 21.89
C ASP A 51 -8.93 15.32 22.44
N LEU A 52 -10.19 15.24 22.91
CA LEU A 52 -10.97 16.37 23.44
C LEU A 52 -11.69 15.96 24.72
N LYS A 53 -11.03 16.15 25.87
CA LYS A 53 -11.72 16.23 27.16
C LYS A 53 -12.44 17.58 27.22
N ASP A 54 -13.66 17.65 26.70
CA ASP A 54 -14.79 18.38 27.31
C ASP A 54 -16.01 18.38 26.37
N ASP A 55 -17.16 18.23 27.03
CA ASP A 55 -18.55 18.35 26.59
C ASP A 55 -19.28 17.16 25.92
N LEU A 56 -20.29 16.72 26.68
CA LEU A 56 -21.25 15.66 26.42
C LEU A 56 -22.44 16.18 25.58
N ASN A 57 -22.91 15.31 24.68
CA ASN A 57 -24.10 15.42 23.82
C ASN A 57 -23.99 16.34 22.59
N ASN A 58 -23.49 15.80 21.47
CA ASN A 58 -24.22 15.74 20.19
C ASN A 58 -23.39 15.03 19.11
N TYR A 59 -24.06 14.23 18.28
CA TYR A 59 -23.61 13.60 17.02
C TYR A 59 -22.59 14.44 16.21
N PHE A 60 -21.29 14.40 16.50
CA PHE A 60 -20.21 15.27 15.98
C PHE A 60 -20.10 16.69 16.58
N SER A 61 -19.63 16.81 17.83
CA SER A 61 -18.98 18.04 18.35
C SER A 61 -17.47 17.81 18.46
N GLY A 62 -16.79 17.81 17.32
CA GLY A 62 -15.34 17.73 17.19
C GLY A 62 -14.84 18.71 16.13
N LYS A 63 -13.53 18.83 15.96
CA LYS A 63 -12.86 19.74 15.01
C LYS A 63 -13.33 19.64 13.55
N PHE A 64 -14.02 18.56 13.18
CA PHE A 64 -14.50 18.24 11.83
C PHE A 64 -15.99 17.89 11.83
N ASP A 65 -16.69 18.21 10.74
CA ASP A 65 -18.11 17.91 10.56
C ASP A 65 -18.39 16.42 10.26
N LYS A 66 -19.68 16.06 10.31
CA LYS A 66 -20.20 14.71 10.02
C LYS A 66 -19.71 14.18 8.68
N ASP A 67 -19.85 14.95 7.60
CA ASP A 67 -19.60 14.48 6.24
C ASP A 67 -18.13 14.15 6.04
N THR A 68 -17.24 14.99 6.56
CA THR A 68 -15.80 14.77 6.61
C THR A 68 -15.47 13.46 7.31
N MET A 69 -16.07 13.22 8.49
CA MET A 69 -15.79 12.02 9.27
C MET A 69 -16.37 10.75 8.65
N VAL A 70 -17.59 10.80 8.13
CA VAL A 70 -18.22 9.67 7.42
C VAL A 70 -17.37 9.30 6.21
N ASN A 71 -16.95 10.27 5.39
CA ASN A 71 -16.12 10.01 4.22
C ASN A 71 -14.70 9.53 4.59
N LEU A 72 -14.14 9.98 5.72
CA LEU A 72 -12.89 9.43 6.25
C LEU A 72 -13.04 7.95 6.62
N ILE A 73 -14.12 7.59 7.30
CA ILE A 73 -14.41 6.20 7.68
C ILE A 73 -14.63 5.32 6.44
N ARG A 74 -15.38 5.81 5.45
CA ARG A 74 -15.58 5.12 4.18
C ARG A 74 -14.27 4.80 3.48
N VAL A 75 -13.39 5.78 3.31
CA VAL A 75 -12.05 5.57 2.73
C VAL A 75 -11.21 4.60 3.57
N THR A 76 -11.32 4.65 4.91
CA THR A 76 -10.66 3.72 5.83
C THR A 76 -11.18 2.27 5.68
N MET A 77 -12.44 2.09 5.28
CA MET A 77 -13.03 0.78 5.00
C MET A 77 -12.85 0.32 3.55
N GLY A 78 -12.15 1.08 2.71
CA GLY A 78 -11.94 0.75 1.30
C GLY A 78 -13.06 1.19 0.37
N LEU A 79 -13.98 2.04 0.85
CA LEU A 79 -15.13 2.55 0.08
C LEU A 79 -14.85 3.91 -0.55
N ASP A 80 -15.60 4.23 -1.60
CA ASP A 80 -15.61 5.55 -2.21
C ASP A 80 -16.28 6.59 -1.31
N VAL A 81 -15.81 7.84 -1.41
CA VAL A 81 -16.48 9.00 -0.81
C VAL A 81 -17.87 9.18 -1.43
N THR A 82 -18.80 9.74 -0.66
CA THR A 82 -20.20 9.92 -1.04
C THR A 82 -20.69 11.30 -0.63
N GLY A 83 -21.63 11.84 -1.41
CA GLY A 83 -22.43 13.01 -1.01
C GLY A 83 -23.66 12.65 -0.18
N ASP A 84 -24.04 11.37 -0.15
CA ASP A 84 -25.10 10.83 0.71
C ASP A 84 -24.47 10.21 1.96
N THR A 85 -24.35 11.02 3.01
CA THR A 85 -23.75 10.69 4.31
C THR A 85 -24.79 10.30 5.36
N ASP A 86 -26.04 10.08 4.95
CA ASP A 86 -27.13 9.68 5.84
C ASP A 86 -27.24 8.17 6.02
N LYS A 87 -26.53 7.39 5.20
CA LYS A 87 -26.34 5.97 5.43
C LYS A 87 -25.67 5.75 6.79
N ASN A 88 -26.19 4.78 7.54
CA ASN A 88 -25.57 4.38 8.79
C ASN A 88 -24.18 3.74 8.52
N LEU A 89 -23.32 3.72 9.55
CA LEU A 89 -21.99 3.14 9.44
C LEU A 89 -22.04 1.61 9.36
N LYS A 90 -23.05 0.97 9.95
CA LYS A 90 -23.24 -0.49 9.86
C LYS A 90 -23.44 -1.00 8.43
N ASP A 91 -24.24 -0.32 7.63
CA ASP A 91 -24.52 -0.64 6.23
C ASP A 91 -23.26 -0.40 5.39
N SER A 92 -22.53 0.68 5.67
CA SER A 92 -21.24 0.95 5.04
C SER A 92 -20.21 -0.14 5.40
N LEU A 93 -20.16 -0.60 6.65
CA LEU A 93 -19.30 -1.70 7.03
C LEU A 93 -19.71 -3.00 6.33
N HIS A 94 -21.01 -3.31 6.29
CA HIS A 94 -21.52 -4.46 5.58
C HIS A 94 -21.17 -4.42 4.09
N GLU A 95 -21.25 -3.24 3.45
CA GLU A 95 -20.78 -3.03 2.08
C GLU A 95 -19.28 -3.38 1.99
N ALA A 96 -18.45 -2.77 2.84
CA ALA A 96 -16.99 -2.93 2.81
C ALA A 96 -16.54 -4.38 3.00
N VAL A 97 -17.07 -5.09 3.99
CA VAL A 97 -16.67 -6.46 4.30
C VAL A 97 -17.21 -7.46 3.25
N ASN A 98 -18.12 -7.04 2.37
CA ASN A 98 -18.60 -7.86 1.25
C ASN A 98 -18.01 -7.43 -0.11
N LEU A 99 -17.01 -6.54 -0.12
CA LEU A 99 -16.31 -6.21 -1.35
C LEU A 99 -15.34 -7.33 -1.74
N ASP A 100 -15.49 -7.81 -2.98
CA ASP A 100 -14.51 -8.71 -3.59
C ASP A 100 -13.21 -7.97 -3.96
N GLU A 101 -13.32 -6.68 -4.28
CA GLU A 101 -12.20 -5.80 -4.61
C GLU A 101 -12.51 -4.34 -4.24
N VAL A 102 -11.47 -3.58 -3.91
CA VAL A 102 -11.59 -2.12 -3.74
C VAL A 102 -11.64 -1.46 -5.11
N LYS A 103 -12.63 -0.59 -5.33
CA LYS A 103 -12.81 0.06 -6.64
C LYS A 103 -11.73 1.11 -6.91
N ARG A 104 -11.57 1.51 -8.17
CA ARG A 104 -10.81 2.70 -8.52
C ARG A 104 -11.70 3.95 -8.42
N PRO A 105 -11.12 5.14 -8.13
CA PRO A 105 -9.70 5.43 -7.90
C PRO A 105 -9.20 4.92 -6.52
N ILE A 106 -7.93 4.54 -6.40
CA ILE A 106 -7.34 4.11 -5.11
C ILE A 106 -7.17 5.29 -4.14
N ILE A 107 -6.82 6.46 -4.66
CA ILE A 107 -6.67 7.69 -3.89
C ILE A 107 -7.98 8.46 -4.01
N SER A 108 -8.54 8.84 -2.86
CA SER A 108 -9.76 9.61 -2.76
C SER A 108 -9.50 10.96 -2.12
N ILE A 109 -10.29 11.96 -2.53
CA ILE A 109 -10.30 13.30 -1.95
C ILE A 109 -11.58 13.48 -1.14
N ILE A 110 -11.44 13.74 0.15
CA ILE A 110 -12.53 14.14 1.02
C ILE A 110 -12.70 15.65 0.85
N SER A 111 -13.48 16.05 -0.16
CA SER A 111 -13.63 17.45 -0.55
C SER A 111 -14.19 18.32 0.59
N ASP A 112 -15.09 17.77 1.41
CA ASP A 112 -15.69 18.43 2.56
C ASP A 112 -14.65 18.89 3.59
N ALA A 113 -13.57 18.12 3.73
CA ALA A 113 -12.48 18.46 4.62
C ALA A 113 -11.63 19.65 4.11
N CYS A 114 -11.65 19.95 2.81
CA CYS A 114 -10.77 20.98 2.27
C CYS A 114 -11.16 22.39 2.73
N LYS A 115 -12.43 22.61 3.15
CA LYS A 115 -12.88 23.91 3.68
C LYS A 115 -12.10 24.36 4.92
N TYR A 116 -11.63 23.41 5.74
CA TYR A 116 -10.80 23.70 6.91
C TYR A 116 -9.41 24.25 6.56
N CYS A 117 -8.93 24.06 5.33
CA CYS A 117 -7.74 24.75 4.83
C CYS A 117 -8.07 26.14 4.30
N ASP A 118 -9.19 26.29 3.59
CA ASP A 118 -9.62 27.55 2.98
C ASP A 118 -9.95 28.61 4.07
N GLU A 119 -10.55 28.19 5.19
CA GLU A 119 -10.83 29.07 6.34
C GLU A 119 -9.56 29.60 7.04
N ASN A 120 -8.48 28.81 7.03
CA ASN A 120 -7.24 29.10 7.76
C ASN A 120 -6.17 29.79 6.89
N ASN A 121 -6.25 29.68 5.56
CA ASN A 121 -5.30 30.31 4.63
C ASN A 121 -5.93 31.53 3.94
N LYS A 122 -5.77 32.71 4.55
CA LYS A 122 -6.21 33.98 3.97
C LYS A 122 -5.33 34.52 2.84
N GLU A 123 -4.21 33.86 2.51
CA GLU A 123 -3.16 34.39 1.60
C GLU A 123 -2.84 33.51 0.37
N ASP A 124 -3.44 32.33 0.19
CA ASP A 124 -3.19 31.48 -0.99
C ASP A 124 -4.53 31.06 -1.61
N GLU A 125 -4.94 31.73 -2.70
CA GLU A 125 -6.29 31.65 -3.30
C GLU A 125 -6.68 30.27 -3.85
N SER A 126 -5.80 29.26 -3.84
CA SER A 126 -6.21 27.88 -4.10
C SER A 126 -5.18 26.85 -3.64
N CYS A 127 -5.64 25.77 -3.00
CA CYS A 127 -4.80 24.60 -2.75
C CYS A 127 -4.32 23.98 -4.09
N LYS A 128 -3.05 24.21 -4.44
CA LYS A 128 -2.40 23.72 -5.68
C LYS A 128 -2.44 22.20 -5.85
N ILE A 129 -2.58 21.46 -4.75
CA ILE A 129 -2.69 20.00 -4.78
C ILE A 129 -4.13 19.62 -5.17
N ARG A 130 -5.13 20.18 -4.48
CA ARG A 130 -6.55 19.96 -4.79
C ARG A 130 -6.87 20.33 -6.22
N SER A 131 -6.42 21.49 -6.70
CA SER A 131 -6.75 21.96 -8.06
C SER A 131 -6.22 21.05 -9.18
N LYS A 132 -5.11 20.35 -8.96
CA LYS A 132 -4.57 19.37 -9.93
C LYS A 132 -5.24 18.00 -9.89
N HIS A 133 -5.99 17.71 -8.83
CA HIS A 133 -6.57 16.39 -8.57
C HIS A 133 -8.07 16.45 -8.31
N ILE A 134 -8.75 17.55 -8.63
CA ILE A 134 -10.15 17.77 -8.25
C ILE A 134 -11.10 16.70 -8.83
N ASN A 135 -10.81 16.20 -10.04
CA ASN A 135 -11.57 15.12 -10.69
C ASN A 135 -11.08 13.71 -10.29
N CYS A 136 -10.16 13.59 -9.32
CA CYS A 136 -9.56 12.29 -8.97
C CYS A 136 -10.62 11.28 -8.51
N ASN A 137 -11.73 11.74 -7.93
CA ASN A 137 -12.84 10.88 -7.51
C ASN A 137 -13.76 10.45 -8.67
N GLU A 138 -13.78 11.19 -9.78
CA GLU A 138 -14.72 11.02 -10.90
C GLU A 138 -14.06 10.32 -12.09
N GLU A 139 -12.75 10.48 -12.27
CA GLU A 139 -11.99 9.97 -13.42
C GLU A 139 -10.95 8.92 -12.98
N ASP A 140 -10.92 7.74 -13.63
CA ASP A 140 -9.88 6.72 -13.44
C ASP A 140 -8.56 7.05 -14.18
N VAL A 141 -8.08 8.29 -14.03
CA VAL A 141 -6.82 8.76 -14.62
C VAL A 141 -5.66 8.80 -13.61
N CYS A 142 -5.96 8.61 -12.32
CA CYS A 142 -4.97 8.69 -11.25
C CYS A 142 -3.97 7.54 -11.32
N SER A 143 -2.66 7.82 -11.40
CA SER A 143 -1.59 6.79 -11.36
C SER A 143 -1.34 6.22 -9.95
N ALA A 144 -2.09 6.67 -8.94
CA ALA A 144 -1.94 6.30 -7.53
C ALA A 144 -0.51 6.50 -6.98
N CYS A 145 0.23 7.51 -7.48
CA CYS A 145 1.62 7.74 -7.10
C CYS A 145 1.83 8.17 -5.64
N GLY A 146 0.79 8.68 -4.98
CA GLY A 146 0.81 9.08 -3.57
C GLY A 146 1.45 10.44 -3.27
N ASP A 147 1.97 11.17 -4.28
CA ASP A 147 2.60 12.49 -4.05
C ASP A 147 1.59 13.48 -3.44
N CYS A 148 0.34 13.48 -3.92
CA CYS A 148 -0.75 14.29 -3.36
C CYS A 148 -1.07 13.96 -1.89
N VAL A 149 -1.12 12.67 -1.53
CA VAL A 149 -1.32 12.19 -0.15
C VAL A 149 -0.16 12.66 0.74
N SER A 150 1.07 12.59 0.23
CA SER A 150 2.26 13.00 0.98
C SER A 150 2.26 14.51 1.27
N ARG A 151 1.82 15.33 0.31
CA ARG A 151 1.83 16.80 0.40
C ARG A 151 0.58 17.40 1.06
N CYS A 152 -0.52 16.66 1.13
CA CYS A 152 -1.73 17.14 1.81
C CYS A 152 -1.45 17.35 3.29
N LYS A 153 -1.40 18.62 3.73
CA LYS A 153 -1.13 18.98 5.12
C LYS A 153 -2.29 18.64 6.06
N LEU A 154 -3.52 18.54 5.57
CA LEU A 154 -4.66 18.18 6.42
C LEU A 154 -4.84 16.66 6.55
N GLY A 155 -4.49 15.91 5.50
CA GLY A 155 -4.83 14.49 5.36
C GLY A 155 -6.15 14.22 4.64
N ALA A 156 -6.73 15.24 3.97
CA ALA A 156 -7.99 15.11 3.21
C ALA A 156 -7.85 14.28 1.92
N ILE A 157 -6.63 14.10 1.42
CA ILE A 157 -6.33 13.23 0.29
C ILE A 157 -5.69 11.97 0.86
N SER A 158 -6.35 10.83 0.69
CA SER A 158 -5.91 9.58 1.30
C SER A 158 -6.25 8.39 0.41
N ASP A 159 -5.51 7.29 0.55
CA ASP A 159 -5.83 6.05 -0.13
C ASP A 159 -6.86 5.22 0.61
N LYS A 160 -7.55 4.38 -0.15
CA LYS A 160 -8.45 3.38 0.38
C LYS A 160 -7.68 2.21 0.97
N ILE A 161 -7.98 1.84 2.21
CA ILE A 161 -7.37 0.69 2.89
C ILE A 161 -8.11 -0.58 2.45
N GLU A 162 -7.35 -1.63 2.15
CA GLU A 162 -7.91 -2.88 1.60
C GLU A 162 -8.14 -3.96 2.67
N PHE A 163 -7.69 -3.74 3.91
CA PHE A 163 -7.75 -4.76 4.97
C PHE A 163 -9.18 -5.13 5.39
N ILE A 164 -10.09 -4.16 5.52
CA ILE A 164 -11.48 -4.42 5.95
C ILE A 164 -12.23 -5.30 4.92
N PRO A 165 -12.15 -5.03 3.61
CA PRO A 165 -12.64 -5.95 2.57
C PRO A 165 -12.04 -7.35 2.63
N MET A 166 -10.72 -7.46 2.81
CA MET A 166 -10.05 -8.77 2.74
C MET A 166 -10.17 -9.61 4.01
N ILE A 167 -10.68 -9.07 5.12
CA ILE A 167 -10.65 -9.76 6.43
C ILE A 167 -11.39 -11.10 6.40
N LYS A 168 -12.44 -11.22 5.60
CA LYS A 168 -13.18 -12.48 5.39
C LYS A 168 -12.31 -13.54 4.75
N LEU A 169 -11.38 -13.17 3.86
CA LEU A 169 -10.45 -14.13 3.26
C LEU A 169 -9.56 -14.77 4.32
N LEU A 170 -9.12 -14.00 5.33
CA LEU A 170 -8.29 -14.54 6.42
C LEU A 170 -9.09 -15.44 7.37
N LYS A 171 -10.41 -15.23 7.48
CA LYS A 171 -11.32 -16.08 8.26
C LYS A 171 -11.85 -17.28 7.47
N ASP A 172 -11.68 -17.32 6.14
CA ASP A 172 -12.14 -18.42 5.30
C ASP A 172 -11.15 -19.60 5.32
N ILE A 173 -11.64 -20.76 5.75
CA ILE A 173 -10.85 -22.00 5.84
C ILE A 173 -10.61 -22.62 4.46
N LYS A 174 -11.41 -22.26 3.44
CA LYS A 174 -11.38 -22.94 2.13
C LYS A 174 -10.21 -22.55 1.25
N SER A 175 -9.74 -21.31 1.34
CA SER A 175 -8.71 -20.77 0.46
C SER A 175 -7.52 -20.28 1.28
N PRO A 176 -6.35 -20.94 1.20
CA PRO A 176 -5.17 -20.50 1.94
C PRO A 176 -4.72 -19.13 1.42
N VAL A 177 -4.51 -18.19 2.36
CA VAL A 177 -4.07 -16.83 2.03
C VAL A 177 -2.56 -16.71 2.23
N TYR A 178 -1.83 -16.37 1.18
CA TYR A 178 -0.38 -16.15 1.22
C TYR A 178 -0.06 -14.66 1.25
N ALA A 179 0.82 -14.28 2.17
CA ALA A 179 1.41 -12.96 2.24
C ALA A 179 2.68 -12.91 1.39
N ILE A 180 2.67 -12.14 0.29
CA ILE A 180 3.88 -11.86 -0.49
C ILE A 180 4.46 -10.51 -0.06
N VAL A 181 5.66 -10.50 0.53
CA VAL A 181 6.21 -9.32 1.19
C VAL A 181 7.33 -8.67 0.37
N ALA A 182 7.19 -7.37 0.10
CA ALA A 182 8.16 -6.60 -0.67
C ALA A 182 9.54 -6.56 0.01
N PRO A 183 10.67 -6.55 -0.73
CA PRO A 183 12.01 -6.65 -0.15
C PRO A 183 12.38 -5.53 0.86
N ALA A 184 11.64 -4.42 0.84
CA ALA A 184 11.87 -3.26 1.70
C ALA A 184 11.42 -3.45 3.18
N PHE A 185 10.86 -4.61 3.54
CA PHE A 185 10.31 -4.86 4.88
C PHE A 185 11.37 -4.88 5.99
N ILE A 186 12.63 -5.13 5.66
CA ILE A 186 13.73 -5.20 6.64
C ILE A 186 13.88 -3.87 7.37
N GLY A 187 13.69 -3.90 8.68
CA GLY A 187 13.79 -2.73 9.57
C GLY A 187 12.52 -1.86 9.63
N GLN A 188 11.45 -2.17 8.89
CA GLN A 188 10.20 -1.41 8.93
C GLN A 188 9.44 -1.61 10.25
N PHE A 189 9.49 -2.83 10.79
CA PHE A 189 8.79 -3.23 12.03
C PHE A 189 9.71 -3.17 13.26
N GLY A 190 10.78 -2.36 13.21
CA GLY A 190 11.78 -2.27 14.26
C GLY A 190 12.98 -3.20 14.04
N LYS A 191 14.06 -2.91 14.78
CA LYS A 191 15.37 -3.59 14.64
C LYS A 191 15.38 -5.06 15.08
N ASP A 192 14.45 -5.42 15.97
CA ASP A 192 14.39 -6.74 16.61
C ASP A 192 13.44 -7.72 15.88
N VAL A 193 12.82 -7.26 14.78
CA VAL A 193 11.93 -8.06 13.92
C VAL A 193 12.72 -8.61 12.74
N SER A 194 13.01 -9.90 12.80
CA SER A 194 13.62 -10.64 11.69
C SER A 194 12.55 -11.13 10.71
N PRO A 195 12.94 -11.57 9.49
CA PRO A 195 12.02 -12.19 8.53
C PRO A 195 11.23 -13.36 9.12
N GLY A 196 11.89 -14.25 9.87
CA GLY A 196 11.21 -15.39 10.50
C GLY A 196 10.20 -14.97 11.56
N LYS A 197 10.45 -13.89 12.30
CA LYS A 197 9.47 -13.33 13.26
C LYS A 197 8.27 -12.70 12.58
N LEU A 198 8.50 -11.93 11.50
CA LEU A 198 7.43 -11.35 10.71
C LEU A 198 6.55 -12.46 10.10
N ARG A 199 7.17 -13.53 9.60
CA ARG A 199 6.47 -14.72 9.11
C ARG A 199 5.60 -15.35 10.19
N THR A 200 6.11 -15.54 11.40
CA THR A 200 5.31 -16.03 12.54
C THR A 200 4.13 -15.11 12.86
N ALA A 201 4.35 -13.79 12.83
CA ALA A 201 3.29 -12.81 13.09
C ALA A 201 2.17 -12.86 12.06
N LEU A 202 2.52 -12.95 10.76
CA LEU A 202 1.53 -13.09 9.69
C LEU A 202 0.74 -14.40 9.83
N LYS A 203 1.41 -15.50 10.17
CA LYS A 203 0.71 -16.78 10.41
C LYS A 203 -0.27 -16.71 11.58
N LYS A 204 0.02 -15.94 12.63
CA LYS A 204 -0.92 -15.70 13.74
C LYS A 204 -2.18 -14.92 13.31
N ILE A 205 -2.10 -14.12 12.25
CA ILE A 205 -3.24 -13.38 11.67
C ILE A 205 -3.98 -14.23 10.62
N GLY A 206 -3.69 -15.53 10.50
CA GLY A 206 -4.42 -16.43 9.60
C GLY A 206 -3.86 -16.53 8.19
N PHE A 207 -2.72 -15.91 7.88
CA PHE A 207 -1.99 -16.23 6.65
C PHE A 207 -1.44 -17.66 6.71
N GLU A 208 -1.56 -18.41 5.62
CA GLU A 208 -0.97 -19.75 5.49
C GLU A 208 0.56 -19.66 5.56
N ASP A 209 1.14 -18.73 4.79
CA ASP A 209 2.58 -18.50 4.79
C ASP A 209 2.97 -17.10 4.31
N MET A 210 4.21 -16.72 4.61
CA MET A 210 4.89 -15.54 4.08
C MET A 210 5.93 -15.96 3.02
N ILE A 211 5.92 -15.28 1.87
CA ILE A 211 6.90 -15.46 0.79
C ILE A 211 7.56 -14.12 0.47
N GLU A 212 8.90 -14.09 0.43
CA GLU A 212 9.65 -12.92 -0.01
C GLU A 212 9.46 -12.66 -1.50
N VAL A 213 8.93 -11.49 -1.88
CA VAL A 213 8.88 -11.02 -3.28
C VAL A 213 10.28 -10.89 -3.89
N ALA A 214 11.32 -10.82 -3.05
CA ALA A 214 12.71 -10.87 -3.47
C ALA A 214 13.05 -12.15 -4.27
N LEU A 215 12.35 -13.27 -4.04
CA LEU A 215 12.53 -14.49 -4.82
C LEU A 215 12.13 -14.29 -6.29
N ALA A 216 10.97 -13.67 -6.53
CA ALA A 216 10.55 -13.32 -7.88
C ALA A 216 11.47 -12.25 -8.51
N ALA A 217 12.02 -11.34 -7.70
CA ALA A 217 13.02 -10.38 -8.16
C ALA A 217 14.31 -11.07 -8.64
N ASP A 218 14.75 -12.17 -8.00
CA ASP A 218 15.89 -12.96 -8.49
C ASP A 218 15.60 -13.59 -9.87
N MET A 219 14.40 -14.15 -10.05
CA MET A 219 13.98 -14.74 -11.33
C MET A 219 13.98 -13.69 -12.45
N LEU A 220 13.42 -12.52 -12.17
CA LEU A 220 13.38 -11.39 -13.11
C LEU A 220 14.78 -10.85 -13.38
N THR A 221 15.63 -10.74 -12.36
CA THR A 221 17.03 -10.34 -12.54
C THR A 221 17.76 -11.27 -13.51
N ALA A 222 17.56 -12.58 -13.39
CA ALA A 222 18.18 -13.55 -14.28
C ALA A 222 17.73 -13.38 -15.74
N LYS A 223 16.43 -13.15 -15.96
CA LYS A 223 15.87 -12.87 -17.29
C LYS A 223 16.39 -11.55 -17.87
N GLU A 224 16.32 -10.47 -17.11
CA GLU A 224 16.80 -9.15 -17.53
C GLU A 224 18.31 -9.15 -17.81
N ALA A 225 19.09 -9.89 -17.02
CA ALA A 225 20.52 -10.06 -17.27
C ALA A 225 20.79 -10.83 -18.57
N TYR A 226 20.01 -11.88 -18.86
CA TYR A 226 20.14 -12.62 -20.11
C TYR A 226 19.75 -11.77 -21.32
N ASP A 227 18.65 -11.01 -21.22
CA ASP A 227 18.21 -10.11 -22.30
C ASP A 227 19.23 -9.01 -22.58
N TYR A 228 19.79 -8.41 -21.52
CA TYR A 228 20.89 -7.45 -21.63
C TYR A 228 22.11 -8.07 -22.31
N TYR A 229 22.51 -9.28 -21.89
CA TYR A 229 23.63 -10.00 -22.47
C TYR A 229 23.44 -10.27 -23.97
N GLU A 230 22.28 -10.80 -24.37
CA GLU A 230 21.98 -11.09 -25.77
C GLU A 230 21.91 -9.81 -26.63
N HIS A 231 21.43 -8.70 -26.07
CA HIS A 231 21.43 -7.42 -26.77
C HIS A 231 22.85 -6.90 -27.00
N MET A 232 23.68 -6.90 -25.95
CA MET A 232 25.07 -6.43 -26.04
C MET A 232 25.95 -7.26 -27.00
N LYS A 233 25.58 -8.51 -27.29
CA LYS A 233 26.24 -9.32 -28.32
C LYS A 233 25.89 -8.91 -29.75
N LYS A 234 24.72 -8.30 -29.94
CA LYS A 234 24.25 -7.86 -31.26
C LYS A 234 24.66 -6.43 -31.55
N ASP A 235 24.66 -5.58 -30.53
CA ASP A 235 25.03 -4.18 -30.60
C ASP A 235 25.89 -3.79 -29.38
N GLU A 236 27.18 -3.58 -29.62
CA GLU A 236 28.15 -3.19 -28.59
C GLU A 236 28.04 -1.70 -28.21
N GLU A 237 27.33 -0.87 -29.00
CA GLU A 237 27.26 0.58 -28.78
C GLU A 237 26.36 0.96 -27.60
N GLY A 238 25.39 0.13 -27.25
CA GLY A 238 24.73 0.20 -25.95
C GLY A 238 23.33 -0.40 -25.90
N CYS A 239 23.04 -1.13 -24.82
CA CYS A 239 21.70 -1.61 -24.50
C CYS A 239 21.04 -0.67 -23.48
N PHE A 240 19.92 -0.05 -23.86
CA PHE A 240 19.06 0.65 -22.90
C PHE A 240 17.87 -0.24 -22.55
N ILE A 241 17.87 -0.74 -21.31
CA ILE A 241 16.72 -1.43 -20.71
C ILE A 241 16.28 -0.61 -19.49
N THR A 242 14.99 -0.32 -19.42
CA THR A 242 14.39 0.39 -18.31
C THR A 242 13.46 -0.52 -17.51
N SER A 243 13.29 -0.19 -16.23
CA SER A 243 12.63 -1.04 -15.25
C SER A 243 11.13 -1.20 -15.54
N CYS A 244 10.62 -2.42 -15.44
CA CYS A 244 9.18 -2.73 -15.44
C CYS A 244 8.56 -2.76 -14.03
N CYS A 245 9.37 -2.60 -12.97
CA CYS A 245 8.98 -2.99 -11.61
C CYS A 245 8.16 -1.92 -10.87
N CYS A 246 8.34 -0.65 -11.25
CA CYS A 246 7.74 0.51 -10.60
C CYS A 246 6.54 1.00 -11.42
N PRO A 247 5.30 0.88 -10.92
CA PRO A 247 4.10 1.24 -11.69
C PRO A 247 4.04 2.73 -12.03
N ILE A 248 4.59 3.60 -11.16
CA ILE A 248 4.66 5.05 -11.42
C ILE A 248 5.56 5.34 -12.62
N TRP A 249 6.71 4.64 -12.70
CA TRP A 249 7.65 4.79 -13.81
C TRP A 249 7.07 4.26 -15.12
N VAL A 250 6.43 3.09 -15.09
CA VAL A 250 5.76 2.52 -16.27
C VAL A 250 4.65 3.46 -16.77
N SER A 251 3.82 3.99 -15.87
CA SER A 251 2.78 4.95 -16.22
C SER A 251 3.35 6.26 -16.79
N LEU A 252 4.47 6.75 -16.25
CA LEU A 252 5.16 7.93 -16.78
C LEU A 252 5.66 7.70 -18.21
N ILE A 253 6.26 6.54 -18.48
CA ILE A 253 6.72 6.19 -19.83
C ILE A 253 5.53 6.13 -20.79
N GLN A 254 4.48 5.40 -20.44
CA GLN A 254 3.31 5.23 -21.29
C GLN A 254 2.65 6.57 -21.65
N ASN A 255 2.56 7.48 -20.69
CA ASN A 255 1.82 8.74 -20.87
C ASN A 255 2.67 9.88 -21.42
N SER A 256 3.97 9.93 -21.12
CA SER A 256 4.83 11.09 -21.41
C SER A 256 6.04 10.78 -22.27
N PHE A 257 6.49 9.52 -22.32
CA PHE A 257 7.68 9.12 -23.08
C PHE A 257 7.44 7.81 -23.86
N PRO A 258 6.39 7.71 -24.71
CA PRO A 258 6.07 6.48 -25.41
C PRO A 258 7.21 5.97 -26.31
N GLN A 259 8.11 6.87 -26.75
CA GLN A 259 9.28 6.54 -27.55
C GLN A 259 10.31 5.63 -26.86
N ILE A 260 10.31 5.52 -25.52
CA ILE A 260 11.19 4.60 -24.78
C ILE A 260 10.45 3.39 -24.21
N LEU A 261 9.17 3.20 -24.58
CA LEU A 261 8.36 2.08 -24.11
C LEU A 261 8.94 0.73 -24.57
N GLU A 262 9.52 0.68 -25.77
CA GLU A 262 10.19 -0.51 -26.30
C GLU A 262 11.43 -0.94 -25.49
N ASN A 263 11.99 -0.03 -24.69
CA ASN A 263 13.11 -0.31 -23.81
C ASN A 263 12.66 -0.85 -22.44
N VAL A 264 11.36 -0.84 -22.12
CA VAL A 264 10.87 -1.44 -20.87
C VAL A 264 11.07 -2.95 -20.95
N SER A 265 11.72 -3.51 -19.94
CA SER A 265 11.88 -4.96 -19.79
C SER A 265 10.52 -5.66 -20.00
N PRO A 266 10.40 -6.63 -20.94
CA PRO A 266 9.14 -7.30 -21.27
C PRO A 266 8.79 -8.34 -20.21
N SER A 267 8.61 -7.87 -18.98
CA SER A 267 8.32 -8.64 -17.79
C SER A 267 7.29 -7.92 -16.93
N VAL A 268 6.57 -8.69 -16.13
CA VAL A 268 5.72 -8.14 -15.07
C VAL A 268 6.58 -7.78 -13.85
N SER A 269 6.03 -6.96 -12.94
CA SER A 269 6.77 -6.63 -11.71
C SER A 269 6.99 -7.85 -10.81
N PRO A 270 7.98 -7.83 -9.89
CA PRO A 270 8.19 -8.91 -8.93
C PRO A 270 6.96 -9.26 -8.10
N MET A 271 6.10 -8.29 -7.78
CA MET A 271 4.84 -8.53 -7.08
C MET A 271 3.94 -9.48 -7.87
N ILE A 272 3.72 -9.16 -9.14
CA ILE A 272 2.85 -9.92 -10.04
C ILE A 272 3.45 -11.29 -10.35
N ALA A 273 4.75 -11.36 -10.62
CA ALA A 273 5.45 -12.61 -10.83
C ALA A 273 5.36 -13.55 -9.61
N CYS A 274 5.53 -13.01 -8.40
CA CYS A 274 5.41 -13.77 -7.16
C CYS A 274 3.98 -14.28 -6.95
N GLY A 275 2.96 -13.42 -7.12
CA GLY A 275 1.56 -13.82 -6.97
C GLY A 275 1.13 -14.91 -7.95
N ARG A 276 1.52 -14.78 -9.23
CA ARG A 276 1.29 -15.83 -10.24
C ARG A 276 1.99 -17.14 -9.86
N ALA A 277 3.24 -17.08 -9.39
CA ALA A 277 3.96 -18.28 -8.96
C ALA A 277 3.25 -19.01 -7.82
N VAL A 278 2.72 -18.27 -6.84
CA VAL A 278 1.92 -18.84 -5.74
C VAL A 278 0.67 -19.54 -6.28
N LYS A 279 -0.11 -18.87 -7.14
CA LYS A 279 -1.35 -19.42 -7.69
C LYS A 279 -1.12 -20.59 -8.66
N ILE A 280 0.02 -20.65 -9.34
CA ILE A 280 0.41 -21.81 -10.16
C ILE A 280 0.69 -23.03 -9.26
N LEU A 281 1.35 -22.82 -8.13
CA LEU A 281 1.68 -23.90 -7.19
C LEU A 281 0.46 -24.33 -6.36
N ASN A 282 -0.45 -23.39 -6.08
CA ASN A 282 -1.67 -23.61 -5.33
C ASN A 282 -2.83 -22.83 -5.99
N PRO A 283 -3.60 -23.44 -6.90
CA PRO A 283 -4.67 -22.77 -7.63
C PRO A 283 -5.78 -22.15 -6.78
N ASP A 284 -6.01 -22.69 -5.58
CA ASP A 284 -7.03 -22.20 -4.64
C ASP A 284 -6.51 -21.07 -3.73
N ALA A 285 -5.23 -20.71 -3.86
CA ALA A 285 -4.59 -19.70 -3.02
C ALA A 285 -5.08 -18.29 -3.32
N LYS A 286 -5.25 -17.53 -2.24
CA LYS A 286 -5.40 -16.07 -2.28
C LYS A 286 -4.06 -15.42 -1.98
N VAL A 287 -3.77 -14.30 -2.65
CA VAL A 287 -2.48 -13.62 -2.54
C VAL A 287 -2.70 -12.18 -2.08
N VAL A 288 -2.02 -11.83 -0.99
CA VAL A 288 -2.01 -10.47 -0.45
C VAL A 288 -0.59 -9.95 -0.51
N PHE A 289 -0.39 -8.86 -1.24
CA PHE A 289 0.91 -8.19 -1.26
C PHE A 289 1.04 -7.21 -0.12
N ILE A 290 2.18 -7.22 0.56
CA ILE A 290 2.51 -6.26 1.62
C ILE A 290 3.77 -5.51 1.22
N GLY A 291 3.68 -4.18 1.08
CA GLY A 291 4.82 -3.39 0.59
C GLY A 291 4.81 -1.92 0.99
N PRO A 292 5.75 -1.12 0.45
CA PRO A 292 5.87 0.29 0.82
C PRO A 292 5.02 1.24 -0.05
N CYS A 293 4.38 0.75 -1.10
CA CYS A 293 3.90 1.58 -2.19
C CYS A 293 2.41 1.38 -2.47
N MET A 294 1.64 2.46 -2.36
CA MET A 294 0.19 2.45 -2.62
C MET A 294 -0.12 2.32 -4.12
N ALA A 295 0.80 2.71 -5.00
CA ALA A 295 0.64 2.52 -6.45
C ALA A 295 0.55 1.02 -6.84
N LYS A 296 1.01 0.12 -5.97
CA LYS A 296 0.83 -1.33 -6.15
C LYS A 296 -0.63 -1.76 -6.04
N LYS A 297 -1.47 -1.04 -5.27
CA LYS A 297 -2.93 -1.25 -5.23
C LYS A 297 -3.54 -1.10 -6.63
N LYS A 298 -3.19 -0.02 -7.34
CA LYS A 298 -3.63 0.19 -8.73
C LYS A 298 -3.08 -0.87 -9.68
N GLU A 299 -1.80 -1.23 -9.54
CA GLU A 299 -1.15 -2.22 -10.40
C GLU A 299 -1.82 -3.59 -10.32
N ALA A 300 -2.19 -4.04 -9.11
CA ALA A 300 -2.90 -5.31 -8.89
C ALA A 300 -4.28 -5.36 -9.59
N MET A 301 -4.87 -4.20 -9.91
CA MET A 301 -6.18 -4.09 -10.58
C MET A 301 -6.08 -3.94 -12.11
N LEU A 302 -4.88 -3.95 -12.71
CA LEU A 302 -4.73 -3.82 -14.15
C LEU A 302 -5.23 -5.09 -14.86
N GLU A 303 -6.09 -4.93 -15.86
CA GLU A 303 -6.84 -6.02 -16.50
C GLU A 303 -5.95 -7.19 -16.96
N ASP A 304 -4.78 -6.89 -17.53
CA ASP A 304 -3.85 -7.90 -18.08
C ASP A 304 -3.08 -8.70 -16.99
N ILE A 305 -3.16 -8.26 -15.73
CA ILE A 305 -2.37 -8.80 -14.61
C ILE A 305 -3.13 -8.94 -13.30
N LYS A 306 -4.46 -8.71 -13.30
CA LYS A 306 -5.31 -8.80 -12.11
C LYS A 306 -5.50 -10.22 -11.57
N ASP A 307 -5.04 -11.22 -12.31
CA ASP A 307 -5.03 -12.62 -11.88
C ASP A 307 -4.07 -12.88 -10.70
N ALA A 308 -3.05 -12.03 -10.52
CA ALA A 308 -1.90 -12.34 -9.66
C ALA A 308 -2.10 -12.06 -8.17
N VAL A 309 -2.74 -10.94 -7.80
CA VAL A 309 -2.80 -10.43 -6.43
C VAL A 309 -4.23 -10.00 -6.12
N ASP A 310 -4.79 -10.52 -5.03
CA ASP A 310 -6.18 -10.24 -4.63
C ASP A 310 -6.28 -8.93 -3.84
N PHE A 311 -5.32 -8.65 -2.94
CA PHE A 311 -5.29 -7.40 -2.15
C PHE A 311 -3.87 -6.90 -1.90
N VAL A 312 -3.74 -5.61 -1.61
CA VAL A 312 -2.48 -4.91 -1.36
C VAL A 312 -2.55 -4.09 -0.06
N LEU A 313 -1.65 -4.41 0.85
CA LEU A 313 -1.42 -3.66 2.08
C LEU A 313 -0.07 -2.94 2.06
N THR A 314 -0.03 -1.81 2.75
CA THR A 314 1.18 -1.07 3.03
C THR A 314 1.81 -1.54 4.34
N PHE A 315 3.11 -1.30 4.54
CA PHE A 315 3.74 -1.57 5.83
C PHE A 315 3.12 -0.77 6.98
N LYS A 316 2.63 0.44 6.70
CA LYS A 316 1.94 1.28 7.69
C LYS A 316 0.61 0.64 8.12
N GLU A 317 -0.19 0.17 7.17
CA GLU A 317 -1.42 -0.58 7.47
C GLU A 317 -1.10 -1.87 8.23
N LEU A 318 -0.06 -2.62 7.85
CA LEU A 318 0.32 -3.83 8.58
C LEU A 318 0.77 -3.56 10.03
N GLN A 319 1.50 -2.47 10.27
CA GLN A 319 1.89 -2.09 11.63
C GLN A 319 0.65 -1.78 12.48
N GLU A 320 -0.30 -1.01 11.94
CA GLU A 320 -1.56 -0.71 12.67
C GLU A 320 -2.37 -1.98 12.94
N ILE A 321 -2.40 -2.94 12.00
CA ILE A 321 -3.04 -4.24 12.23
C ILE A 321 -2.37 -4.99 13.39
N PHE A 322 -1.04 -5.01 13.45
CA PHE A 322 -0.33 -5.61 14.57
C PHE A 322 -0.67 -4.93 15.89
N ASP A 323 -0.67 -3.59 15.91
CA ASP A 323 -0.99 -2.81 17.12
C ASP A 323 -2.44 -3.03 17.57
N ALA A 324 -3.39 -3.04 16.63
CA ALA A 324 -4.81 -3.27 16.88
C ALA A 324 -5.09 -4.68 17.42
N LEU A 325 -4.35 -5.68 16.96
CA LEU A 325 -4.48 -7.08 17.41
C LEU A 325 -3.56 -7.42 18.60
N GLU A 326 -2.90 -6.42 19.19
CA GLU A 326 -1.95 -6.58 20.29
C GLU A 326 -0.83 -7.60 19.99
N LEU A 327 -0.42 -7.68 18.73
CA LEU A 327 0.64 -8.55 18.25
C LEU A 327 1.96 -7.79 18.20
N ASN A 328 2.96 -8.27 18.95
CA ASN A 328 4.31 -7.72 18.89
C ASN A 328 5.26 -8.70 18.18
N PRO A 329 5.59 -8.48 16.89
CA PRO A 329 6.50 -9.36 16.15
C PRO A 329 7.89 -9.48 16.81
N ALA A 330 8.36 -8.47 17.55
CA ALA A 330 9.71 -8.46 18.12
C ALA A 330 9.95 -9.56 19.17
N ILE A 331 8.89 -10.02 19.84
CA ILE A 331 8.96 -11.05 20.88
C ILE A 331 8.49 -12.43 20.40
N MET A 332 8.15 -12.58 19.12
CA MET A 332 7.69 -13.85 18.58
C MET A 332 8.85 -14.82 18.29
N ASP A 333 8.52 -16.10 18.26
CA ASP A 333 9.43 -17.15 17.79
C ASP A 333 9.76 -16.98 16.31
N GLU A 334 10.97 -17.39 15.94
CA GLU A 334 11.48 -17.19 14.59
C GLU A 334 11.22 -18.40 13.70
N SER A 335 10.39 -18.24 12.67
CA SER A 335 10.14 -19.26 11.64
C SER A 335 10.97 -18.99 10.38
N ASN A 336 12.30 -19.02 10.48
CA ASN A 336 13.18 -18.63 9.38
C ASN A 336 13.08 -19.55 8.15
N ARG A 337 13.04 -18.92 6.96
CA ARG A 337 13.23 -19.57 5.66
C ARG A 337 14.02 -18.60 4.78
N VAL A 338 15.19 -19.02 4.31
CA VAL A 338 15.97 -18.22 3.34
C VAL A 338 15.44 -18.52 1.95
N GLU A 339 14.76 -17.55 1.35
CA GLU A 339 14.12 -17.73 0.05
C GLU A 339 14.86 -17.00 -1.07
N ALA A 340 15.37 -15.80 -0.78
CA ALA A 340 15.90 -14.91 -1.80
C ALA A 340 17.40 -14.61 -1.62
N SER A 341 18.03 -14.30 -2.74
CA SER A 341 19.43 -13.88 -2.81
C SER A 341 19.60 -12.40 -2.47
N LEU A 342 20.87 -11.98 -2.36
CA LEU A 342 21.21 -10.56 -2.21
C LEU A 342 20.71 -9.71 -3.40
N SER A 343 20.68 -10.28 -4.61
CA SER A 343 20.24 -9.58 -5.82
C SER A 343 18.76 -9.21 -5.74
N GLY A 344 17.89 -10.16 -5.38
CA GLY A 344 16.47 -9.88 -5.17
C GLY A 344 16.22 -8.90 -4.03
N ARG A 345 16.96 -9.04 -2.92
CA ARG A 345 16.77 -8.15 -1.75
C ARG A 345 17.22 -6.71 -2.00
N VAL A 346 18.23 -6.48 -2.85
CA VAL A 346 18.72 -5.12 -3.11
C VAL A 346 17.77 -4.27 -3.95
N TYR A 347 16.72 -4.86 -4.58
CA TYR A 347 15.68 -4.11 -5.31
C TYR A 347 15.03 -2.99 -4.48
N ALA A 348 14.99 -3.14 -3.16
CA ALA A 348 14.45 -2.12 -2.25
C ALA A 348 15.27 -0.82 -2.18
N ARG A 349 16.44 -0.74 -2.82
CA ARG A 349 17.30 0.45 -2.83
C ARG A 349 17.35 1.07 -4.21
N THR A 350 17.47 2.40 -4.28
CA THR A 350 17.74 3.12 -5.52
C THR A 350 19.01 2.57 -6.19
N GLY A 351 18.92 2.28 -7.49
CA GLY A 351 19.99 1.62 -8.25
C GLY A 351 20.15 0.12 -7.94
N GLY A 352 19.33 -0.44 -7.06
CA GLY A 352 19.36 -1.84 -6.65
C GLY A 352 19.08 -2.80 -7.80
N VAL A 353 18.05 -2.52 -8.61
CA VAL A 353 17.73 -3.29 -9.83
C VAL A 353 18.92 -3.33 -10.78
N SER A 354 19.47 -2.17 -11.16
CA SER A 354 20.64 -2.08 -12.03
C SER A 354 21.85 -2.80 -11.44
N LYS A 355 22.06 -2.73 -10.11
CA LYS A 355 23.12 -3.46 -9.42
C LYS A 355 22.91 -4.98 -9.49
N ALA A 356 21.69 -5.45 -9.28
CA ALA A 356 21.34 -6.86 -9.36
C ALA A 356 21.56 -7.42 -10.77
N VAL A 357 21.10 -6.69 -11.79
CA VAL A 357 21.33 -7.04 -13.20
C VAL A 357 22.83 -7.02 -13.52
N LYS A 358 23.56 -5.96 -13.17
CA LYS A 358 25.02 -5.87 -13.38
C LYS A 358 25.79 -7.04 -12.78
N LEU A 359 25.45 -7.42 -11.54
CA LEU A 359 26.08 -8.55 -10.87
C LEU A 359 25.78 -9.88 -11.56
N SER A 360 24.55 -10.05 -12.07
CA SER A 360 24.11 -11.28 -12.74
C SER A 360 24.68 -11.40 -14.15
N VAL A 361 24.69 -10.30 -14.92
CA VAL A 361 25.32 -10.20 -16.24
C VAL A 361 26.81 -10.55 -16.16
N ARG A 362 27.54 -10.03 -15.17
CA ARG A 362 28.97 -10.34 -14.95
C ARG A 362 29.25 -11.81 -14.61
N ARG A 363 28.24 -12.58 -14.18
CA ARG A 363 28.37 -14.03 -14.01
C ARG A 363 28.24 -14.78 -15.33
N ILE A 364 27.51 -14.22 -16.31
CA ILE A 364 27.39 -14.75 -17.67
C ILE A 364 28.68 -14.44 -18.45
N ASP A 365 29.09 -13.18 -18.46
CA ASP A 365 30.32 -12.72 -19.11
C ASP A 365 30.99 -11.64 -18.26
N LYS A 366 32.25 -11.87 -17.88
CA LYS A 366 33.00 -10.95 -17.01
C LYS A 366 33.46 -9.68 -17.73
N ASN A 367 33.54 -9.70 -19.06
CA ASN A 367 34.10 -8.63 -19.87
C ASN A 367 33.03 -7.73 -20.48
N ILE A 368 31.75 -8.10 -20.36
CA ILE A 368 30.64 -7.31 -20.88
C ILE A 368 30.57 -5.91 -20.25
N LYS A 369 30.33 -4.92 -21.10
CA LYS A 369 30.16 -3.51 -20.72
C LYS A 369 28.81 -3.30 -20.04
N PHE A 370 28.80 -2.59 -18.91
CA PHE A 370 27.59 -2.23 -18.15
C PHE A 370 27.69 -0.85 -17.52
#